data_AF-A0A7Y2ANM5-F1
#
_entry.id   AF-A0A7Y2ANM5-F1
#
_cell.length_a   1.000
_cell.length_b   1.000
_cell.length_c   1.000
_cell.angle_alpha   90.00
_cell.angle_beta   90.00
_cell.angle_gamma   90.00
#
_symmetry.space_group_name_H-M   'P 1'
#
loop_
_entity.id
_entity.type
_entity.pdbx_description
1 polymer ?
#
loop_
_entity_poly.entity_id
_entity_poly.type
_entity_poly.pdbx_seq_one_letter_code
_entity_poly.pdbx_strand_id
1 'polypeptide(L)'
;MVESIVKSTLMACLLGTPLFAITLAISAIGPPTASAATPTTASKLLADVSGTAVTKSKSRDASDRIAATTVDADQERAATELVQTHLPELTKLLDRLKQDDQRQYNLAIRDLAKSARRLDMAKNRDQEFYEIEVELLKTQSSIKLLTAKLKVRDNQADRESLRQAAQRFQDAELAKARYNIRMLKERVERTEQLLATANKRLASIEDDRQSHLEKKYTGFLRSAGRHSNADPKPKSKKKN
;
A
#
# COMPACT_ATOMS: atom_id res chain seq x y z
N MET A 1 -46.23 26.92 18.17
CA MET A 1 -46.32 25.48 17.84
C MET A 1 -44.96 24.87 18.11
N VAL A 2 -44.76 24.52 19.38
CA VAL A 2 -43.49 24.04 19.95
C VAL A 2 -43.85 22.79 20.73
N GLU A 3 -44.02 21.67 20.03
CA GLU A 3 -44.25 20.35 20.63
C GLU A 3 -43.71 19.28 19.69
N SER A 4 -42.43 18.92 19.85
CA SER A 4 -41.91 17.58 19.54
C SER A 4 -40.49 17.42 20.09
N ILE A 5 -40.35 17.69 21.38
CA ILE A 5 -39.22 17.28 22.21
C ILE A 5 -39.87 16.61 23.42
N VAL A 6 -39.26 15.52 23.90
CA VAL A 6 -39.69 14.67 25.02
C VAL A 6 -40.60 13.51 24.62
N LYS A 7 -39.98 12.43 24.14
CA LYS A 7 -40.29 11.02 24.48
C LYS A 7 -39.31 10.10 23.74
N SER A 8 -38.20 9.76 24.37
CA SER A 8 -37.59 8.41 24.34
C SER A 8 -36.19 8.46 24.93
N THR A 9 -36.13 8.71 26.24
CA THR A 9 -34.90 8.61 27.04
C THR A 9 -35.30 7.96 28.36
N LEU A 10 -35.24 6.64 28.45
CA LEU A 10 -35.12 5.88 29.71
C LEU A 10 -35.13 4.37 29.44
N MET A 11 -33.94 3.77 29.41
CA MET A 11 -33.72 2.39 29.88
C MET A 11 -32.22 2.19 30.03
N ALA A 12 -31.73 2.63 31.19
CA ALA A 12 -30.36 2.45 31.65
C ALA A 12 -30.30 1.24 32.61
N CYS A 13 -29.23 0.46 32.45
CA CYS A 13 -28.48 -0.26 33.49
C CYS A 13 -29.12 -1.51 34.14
N LEU A 14 -28.52 -2.69 33.91
CA LEU A 14 -27.60 -3.36 34.87
C LEU A 14 -27.24 -4.80 34.45
N LEU A 15 -26.04 -5.23 34.86
CA LEU A 15 -25.42 -6.57 34.82
C LEU A 15 -24.76 -6.93 33.46
N GLY A 16 -23.45 -7.12 33.30
CA GLY A 16 -22.36 -7.37 34.25
C GLY A 16 -21.85 -8.81 34.13
N THR A 17 -21.02 -9.12 33.12
CA THR A 17 -20.10 -10.27 33.12
C THR A 17 -18.89 -10.02 32.19
N PRO A 18 -17.64 -10.18 32.67
CA PRO A 18 -16.43 -10.21 31.85
C PRO A 18 -15.99 -11.64 31.50
N LEU A 19 -14.94 -11.74 30.69
CA LEU A 19 -14.26 -12.94 30.14
C LEU A 19 -14.88 -13.54 28.87
N PHE A 20 -14.24 -13.27 27.73
CA PHE A 20 -13.54 -14.30 26.96
C PHE A 20 -12.62 -13.61 25.94
N ALA A 21 -11.33 -13.53 26.30
CA ALA A 21 -10.27 -13.20 25.35
C ALA A 21 -10.03 -14.43 24.47
N ILE A 22 -10.46 -14.38 23.21
CA ILE A 22 -10.03 -15.34 22.18
C ILE A 22 -9.10 -14.59 21.25
N THR A 23 -7.82 -14.62 21.60
CA THR A 23 -6.70 -14.36 20.69
C THR A 23 -6.57 -15.54 19.74
N LEU A 24 -7.08 -15.40 18.51
CA LEU A 24 -6.74 -16.31 17.42
C LEU A 24 -5.62 -15.68 16.59
N ALA A 25 -4.42 -16.21 16.77
CA ALA A 25 -3.27 -15.93 15.92
C ALA A 25 -3.52 -16.49 14.52
N ILE A 26 -3.65 -15.61 13.52
CA ILE A 26 -3.60 -16.02 12.11
C ILE A 26 -2.15 -15.92 11.67
N SER A 27 -1.50 -17.08 11.68
CA SER A 27 -0.17 -17.28 11.12
C SER A 27 -0.17 -17.07 9.61
N ALA A 28 0.91 -16.43 9.16
CA ALA A 28 1.24 -16.14 7.78
C ALA A 28 1.24 -17.39 6.89
N ILE A 29 0.54 -17.33 5.75
CA ILE A 29 0.70 -18.25 4.63
C ILE A 29 1.34 -17.45 3.50
N GLY A 30 2.65 -17.63 3.34
CA GLY A 30 3.38 -17.24 2.14
C GLY A 30 3.11 -18.21 0.98
N PRO A 31 3.36 -17.79 -0.27
CA PRO A 31 2.99 -18.53 -1.47
C PRO A 31 3.97 -19.67 -1.80
N PRO A 32 3.51 -20.82 -2.31
CA PRO A 32 4.40 -21.79 -2.92
C PRO A 32 4.76 -21.39 -4.36
N THR A 33 6.01 -20.96 -4.55
CA THR A 33 6.73 -21.02 -5.82
C THR A 33 7.06 -22.48 -6.14
N ALA A 34 6.46 -23.05 -7.18
CA ALA A 34 6.86 -24.33 -7.75
C ALA A 34 7.63 -24.07 -9.05
N SER A 35 8.96 -24.04 -8.95
CA SER A 35 9.90 -24.11 -10.06
C SER A 35 10.47 -25.52 -10.12
N ALA A 36 10.39 -26.13 -11.29
CA ALA A 36 10.91 -27.46 -11.61
C ALA A 36 12.45 -27.52 -11.50
N ALA A 37 12.98 -28.60 -10.90
CA ALA A 37 14.23 -29.28 -11.31
C ALA A 37 14.54 -30.50 -10.40
N THR A 38 14.59 -31.69 -11.03
CA THR A 38 15.41 -32.90 -10.78
C THR A 38 15.83 -33.33 -9.35
N PRO A 39 15.56 -34.59 -8.94
CA PRO A 39 16.24 -35.25 -7.83
C PRO A 39 17.44 -36.08 -8.30
N THR A 40 18.63 -35.75 -7.78
CA THR A 40 19.84 -36.59 -7.83
C THR A 40 20.34 -36.81 -6.40
N THR A 41 20.27 -38.07 -5.98
CA THR A 41 21.22 -38.80 -5.10
C THR A 41 21.46 -38.33 -3.66
N ALA A 42 20.80 -39.05 -2.75
CA ALA A 42 21.34 -39.77 -1.58
C ALA A 42 22.44 -39.16 -0.66
N SER A 43 22.08 -39.15 0.63
CA SER A 43 22.91 -39.52 1.80
C SER A 43 24.08 -38.62 2.23
N LYS A 44 23.82 -37.80 3.28
CA LYS A 44 24.73 -37.67 4.45
C LYS A 44 24.00 -36.95 5.60
N LEU A 45 23.46 -37.73 6.54
CA LEU A 45 23.91 -37.86 7.93
C LEU A 45 23.92 -36.59 8.79
N LEU A 46 23.06 -36.67 9.81
CA LEU A 46 22.96 -35.90 11.04
C LEU A 46 24.29 -35.77 11.80
N ALA A 47 24.60 -34.55 12.25
CA ALA A 47 25.35 -34.11 13.43
C ALA A 47 25.52 -32.59 13.24
N ASP A 48 25.23 -31.66 14.14
CA ASP A 48 25.49 -31.61 15.56
C ASP A 48 24.73 -30.40 16.12
N VAL A 49 24.10 -30.57 17.27
CA VAL A 49 23.51 -29.51 18.08
C VAL A 49 24.41 -29.40 19.30
N SER A 50 25.08 -28.24 19.48
CA SER A 50 24.99 -27.42 20.70
C SER A 50 26.13 -26.40 20.80
N GLY A 51 25.78 -25.15 21.12
CA GLY A 51 26.49 -24.43 22.16
C GLY A 51 27.49 -23.31 21.79
N THR A 52 27.19 -22.15 22.37
CA THR A 52 28.10 -21.13 22.95
C THR A 52 28.63 -19.93 22.13
N ALA A 53 28.26 -18.75 22.67
CA ALA A 53 29.11 -17.60 23.01
C ALA A 53 29.28 -16.43 22.01
N VAL A 54 28.44 -15.42 22.24
CA VAL A 54 28.72 -13.96 22.31
C VAL A 54 30.20 -13.56 22.17
N THR A 55 30.52 -12.73 21.17
CA THR A 55 31.31 -11.48 21.35
C THR A 55 31.17 -10.54 20.14
N LYS A 56 31.14 -9.22 20.45
CA LYS A 56 31.42 -8.06 19.57
C LYS A 56 30.49 -7.77 18.37
N SER A 57 29.44 -6.99 18.64
CA SER A 57 28.88 -6.03 17.68
C SER A 57 28.50 -4.75 18.41
N LYS A 58 29.46 -3.82 18.55
CA LYS A 58 29.22 -2.50 19.15
C LYS A 58 29.97 -1.36 18.46
N SER A 59 30.29 -1.51 17.17
CA SER A 59 30.97 -0.48 16.37
C SER A 59 30.22 -0.04 15.10
N ARG A 60 29.06 -0.63 14.77
CA ARG A 60 28.27 -0.20 13.61
C ARG A 60 27.34 0.99 13.89
N ASP A 61 27.01 1.26 15.15
CA ASP A 61 25.98 2.25 15.52
C ASP A 61 26.49 3.71 15.51
N ALA A 62 27.81 3.94 15.62
CA ALA A 62 28.35 5.32 15.62
C ALA A 62 28.53 5.90 14.21
N SER A 63 28.94 5.07 13.24
CA SER A 63 29.08 5.50 11.84
C SER A 63 27.72 5.72 11.17
N ASP A 64 26.71 4.92 11.51
CA ASP A 64 25.34 5.07 11.00
C ASP A 64 24.65 6.33 11.56
N ARG A 65 24.92 6.69 12.82
CA ARG A 65 24.37 7.92 13.42
C ARG A 65 24.98 9.20 12.85
N ILE A 66 26.26 9.17 12.45
CA ILE A 66 26.90 10.31 11.78
C ILE A 66 26.38 10.45 10.34
N ALA A 67 26.19 9.34 9.63
CA ALA A 67 25.53 9.33 8.31
C ALA A 67 24.09 9.86 8.34
N ALA A 68 23.36 9.68 9.46
CA ALA A 68 22.04 10.27 9.66
C ALA A 68 22.05 11.81 9.86
N THR A 69 23.23 12.42 10.00
CA THR A 69 23.38 13.86 10.25
C THR A 69 23.76 14.65 9.00
N THR A 70 24.45 14.03 8.04
CA THR A 70 24.85 14.63 6.77
C THR A 70 23.81 14.36 5.68
N VAL A 71 23.46 15.39 4.91
CA VAL A 71 22.59 15.25 3.74
C VAL A 71 23.39 14.62 2.59
N ASP A 72 22.76 13.69 1.88
CA ASP A 72 23.31 13.09 0.68
C ASP A 72 23.22 14.06 -0.52
N ALA A 73 24.22 14.04 -1.41
CA ALA A 73 24.31 14.96 -2.54
C ALA A 73 23.10 14.83 -3.49
N ASP A 74 22.59 13.61 -3.68
CA ASP A 74 21.39 13.38 -4.48
C ASP A 74 20.13 13.98 -3.84
N GLN A 75 20.05 14.00 -2.50
CA GLN A 75 18.94 14.66 -1.79
C GLN A 75 19.00 16.17 -1.93
N GLU A 76 20.20 16.76 -1.82
CA GLU A 76 20.40 18.20 -2.02
C GLU A 76 20.04 18.61 -3.46
N ARG A 77 20.45 17.83 -4.46
CA ARG A 77 20.08 18.08 -5.86
C ARG A 77 18.56 18.04 -6.06
N ALA A 78 17.90 16.96 -5.61
CA ALA A 78 16.45 16.80 -5.78
C ALA A 78 15.65 17.89 -5.06
N ALA A 79 16.07 18.29 -3.85
CA ALA A 79 15.45 19.37 -3.11
C ALA A 79 15.63 20.72 -3.82
N THR A 80 16.83 21.00 -4.33
CA THR A 80 17.14 22.27 -5.02
C THR A 80 16.36 22.40 -6.31
N GLU A 81 16.26 21.32 -7.11
CA GLU A 81 15.46 21.30 -8.34
C GLU A 81 13.97 21.54 -8.04
N LEU A 82 13.40 20.83 -7.05
CA LEU A 82 12.01 21.03 -6.64
C LEU A 82 11.73 22.48 -6.24
N VAL A 83 12.64 23.10 -5.49
CA VAL A 83 12.49 24.49 -5.05
C VAL A 83 12.54 25.44 -6.25
N GLN A 84 13.47 25.26 -7.17
CA GLN A 84 13.58 26.09 -8.36
C GLN A 84 12.34 25.98 -9.27
N THR A 85 11.79 24.78 -9.43
CA THR A 85 10.66 24.53 -10.32
C THR A 85 9.31 24.92 -9.71
N HIS A 86 9.08 24.60 -8.44
CA HIS A 86 7.74 24.72 -7.83
C HIS A 86 7.64 25.72 -6.70
N LEU A 87 8.73 26.02 -5.99
CA LEU A 87 8.72 26.83 -4.76
C LEU A 87 9.81 27.91 -4.76
N PRO A 88 9.86 28.80 -5.77
CA PRO A 88 10.97 29.75 -5.94
C PRO A 88 11.14 30.72 -4.77
N GLU A 89 10.08 30.94 -3.97
CA GLU A 89 10.12 31.76 -2.76
C GLU A 89 11.05 31.18 -1.68
N LEU A 90 11.27 29.85 -1.67
CA LEU A 90 12.12 29.18 -0.68
C LEU A 90 13.62 29.24 -1.02
N THR A 91 14.01 29.59 -2.24
CA THR A 91 15.42 29.61 -2.67
C THR A 91 16.27 30.49 -1.75
N LYS A 92 15.85 31.74 -1.56
CA LYS A 92 16.58 32.70 -0.69
C LYS A 92 16.63 32.25 0.77
N LEU A 93 15.58 31.55 1.23
CA LEU A 93 15.52 31.03 2.59
C LEU A 93 16.51 29.88 2.78
N LEU A 94 16.61 28.96 1.81
CA LEU A 94 17.58 27.87 1.86
C LEU A 94 19.02 28.36 1.79
N ASP A 95 19.31 29.36 0.95
CA ASP A 95 20.65 29.95 0.86
C ASP A 95 21.09 30.55 2.20
N ARG A 96 20.16 31.22 2.89
CA ARG A 96 20.42 31.77 4.22
C ARG A 96 20.62 30.67 5.27
N LEU A 97 19.77 29.64 5.27
CA LEU A 97 19.93 28.51 6.19
C LEU A 97 21.27 27.79 5.98
N LYS A 98 21.74 27.68 4.74
CA LYS A 98 23.05 27.08 4.41
C LYS A 98 24.22 27.84 5.06
N GLN A 99 24.09 29.15 5.25
CA GLN A 99 25.12 30.00 5.87
C GLN A 99 24.96 30.10 7.39
N ASP A 100 23.73 30.30 7.87
CA ASP A 100 23.45 30.64 9.26
C ASP A 100 23.28 29.40 10.16
N ASP A 101 22.63 28.33 9.66
CA ASP A 101 22.32 27.13 10.44
C ASP A 101 22.29 25.85 9.58
N GLN A 102 23.46 25.20 9.50
CA GLN A 102 23.63 23.96 8.75
C GLN A 102 22.70 22.82 9.22
N ARG A 103 22.31 22.79 10.51
CA ARG A 103 21.43 21.72 11.01
C ARG A 103 20.02 21.89 10.47
N GLN A 104 19.50 23.12 10.51
CA GLN A 104 18.17 23.42 9.96
C GLN A 104 18.16 23.30 8.43
N TYR A 105 19.25 23.70 7.77
CA TYR A 105 19.43 23.44 6.35
C TYR A 105 19.32 21.94 6.03
N ASN A 106 20.07 21.09 6.74
CA ASN A 106 20.05 19.65 6.51
C ASN A 106 18.66 19.04 6.73
N LEU A 107 17.91 19.52 7.73
CA LEU A 107 16.53 19.09 7.97
C LEU A 107 15.59 19.52 6.84
N ALA A 108 15.70 20.77 6.38
CA ALA A 108 14.89 21.30 5.29
C ALA A 108 15.12 20.54 3.98
N ILE A 109 16.39 20.27 3.63
CA ILE A 109 16.72 19.51 2.44
C ILE A 109 16.13 18.09 2.49
N ARG A 110 16.15 17.42 3.64
CA ARG A 110 15.52 16.09 3.76
C ARG A 110 14.01 16.13 3.56
N ASP A 111 13.32 17.14 4.10
CA ASP A 111 11.87 17.28 3.93
C ASP A 111 11.50 17.59 2.47
N LEU A 112 12.27 18.47 1.82
CA LEU A 112 12.11 18.80 0.41
C LEU A 112 12.44 17.60 -0.49
N ALA A 113 13.49 16.83 -0.20
CA ALA A 113 13.82 15.62 -0.95
C ALA A 113 12.72 14.54 -0.81
N LYS A 114 12.07 14.41 0.36
CA LYS A 114 10.89 13.55 0.51
C LYS A 114 9.71 14.03 -0.34
N SER A 115 9.53 15.34 -0.43
CA SER A 115 8.49 15.95 -1.25
C SER A 115 8.76 15.76 -2.75
N ALA A 116 10.03 15.88 -3.19
CA ALA A 116 10.47 15.59 -4.55
C ALA A 116 10.18 14.15 -4.95
N ARG A 117 10.60 13.18 -4.12
CA ARG A 117 10.29 11.76 -4.34
C ARG A 117 8.79 11.50 -4.45
N ARG A 118 7.98 12.21 -3.66
CA ARG A 118 6.52 12.09 -3.72
C ARG A 118 5.96 12.61 -5.03
N LEU A 119 6.45 13.75 -5.52
CA LEU A 119 6.08 14.29 -6.83
C LEU A 119 6.52 13.36 -7.96
N ASP A 120 7.71 12.77 -7.89
CA ASP A 120 8.17 11.80 -8.90
C ASP A 120 7.27 10.56 -8.94
N MET A 121 6.90 10.03 -7.77
CA MET A 121 5.93 8.93 -7.71
C MET A 121 4.56 9.33 -8.28
N ALA A 122 4.13 10.56 -8.04
CA ALA A 122 2.86 11.05 -8.57
C ALA A 122 2.92 11.18 -10.10
N LYS A 123 4.02 11.73 -10.64
CA LYS A 123 4.29 11.85 -12.08
C LYS A 123 4.31 10.51 -12.79
N ASN A 124 4.89 9.48 -12.16
CA ASN A 124 4.92 8.13 -12.71
C ASN A 124 3.55 7.43 -12.68
N ARG A 125 2.61 7.93 -11.89
CA ARG A 125 1.27 7.34 -11.74
C ARG A 125 0.32 7.86 -12.80
N ASP A 126 0.03 9.16 -12.78
CA ASP A 126 -0.72 9.88 -13.81
C ASP A 126 -0.58 11.40 -13.65
N GLN A 127 -0.94 12.13 -14.70
CA GLN A 127 -0.78 13.58 -14.78
C GLN A 127 -1.72 14.34 -13.82
N GLU A 128 -2.96 13.87 -13.64
CA GLU A 128 -3.94 14.53 -12.76
C GLU A 128 -3.49 14.46 -11.29
N PHE A 129 -3.02 13.30 -10.85
CA PHE A 129 -2.51 13.10 -9.50
C PHE A 129 -1.24 13.91 -9.24
N TYR A 130 -0.37 14.04 -10.25
CA TYR A 130 0.79 14.92 -10.19
C TYR A 130 0.40 16.38 -9.96
N GLU A 131 -0.55 16.92 -10.73
CA GLU A 131 -1.02 18.30 -10.58
C GLU A 131 -1.62 18.57 -9.20
N ILE A 132 -2.42 17.63 -8.68
CA ILE A 132 -2.98 17.71 -7.33
C ILE A 132 -1.87 17.77 -6.27
N GLU A 133 -0.84 16.92 -6.38
CA GLU A 133 0.24 16.89 -5.39
C GLU A 133 1.14 18.14 -5.49
N VAL A 134 1.33 18.70 -6.69
CA VAL A 134 2.02 19.99 -6.88
C VAL A 134 1.26 21.12 -6.18
N GLU A 135 -0.06 21.20 -6.34
CA GLU A 135 -0.86 22.24 -5.69
C GLU A 135 -0.89 22.08 -4.16
N LEU A 136 -0.96 20.84 -3.65
CA LEU A 136 -0.80 20.57 -2.22
C LEU A 136 0.55 21.05 -1.70
N LEU A 137 1.64 20.75 -2.42
CA LEU A 137 2.98 21.16 -2.02
C LEU A 137 3.12 22.69 -1.98
N LYS A 138 2.65 23.39 -3.01
CA LYS A 138 2.71 24.86 -3.10
C LYS A 138 1.91 25.52 -1.98
N THR A 139 0.66 25.09 -1.79
CA THR A 139 -0.24 25.68 -0.78
C THR A 139 0.23 25.38 0.65
N GLN A 140 0.74 24.18 0.92
CA GLN A 140 1.33 23.85 2.22
C GLN A 140 2.57 24.71 2.50
N SER A 141 3.43 24.94 1.50
CA SER A 141 4.63 25.75 1.64
C SER A 141 4.31 27.23 1.87
N SER A 142 3.34 27.77 1.13
CA SER A 142 2.89 29.16 1.30
C SER A 142 2.26 29.40 2.68
N ILE A 143 1.45 28.45 3.18
CA ILE A 143 0.91 28.51 4.56
C ILE A 143 2.04 28.57 5.58
N LYS A 144 3.06 27.71 5.48
CA LYS A 144 4.21 27.71 6.40
C LYS A 144 4.95 29.05 6.36
N LEU A 145 5.21 29.57 5.16
CA LEU A 145 5.92 30.84 4.96
C LEU A 145 5.13 32.02 5.51
N LEU A 146 3.82 32.12 5.20
CA LEU A 146 2.96 33.20 5.69
C LEU A 146 2.79 33.14 7.21
N THR A 147 2.67 31.94 7.78
CA THR A 147 2.64 31.75 9.23
C THR A 147 3.94 32.23 9.87
N ALA A 148 5.09 31.93 9.28
CA ALA A 148 6.38 32.42 9.76
C ALA A 148 6.50 33.95 9.66
N LYS A 149 6.05 34.55 8.55
CA LYS A 149 6.01 36.02 8.39
C LYS A 149 5.15 36.69 9.45
N LEU A 150 3.95 36.15 9.71
CA LEU A 150 3.03 36.67 10.72
C LEU A 150 3.57 36.55 12.15
N LYS A 151 4.39 35.52 12.44
CA LYS A 151 5.11 35.42 13.72
C LYS A 151 6.14 36.53 13.93
N VAL A 152 6.79 37.00 12.86
CA VAL A 152 7.75 38.11 12.92
C VAL A 152 7.02 39.45 12.96
N ARG A 153 6.00 39.62 12.12
CA ARG A 153 5.20 40.84 12.04
C ARG A 153 3.79 40.52 11.59
N ASP A 154 2.84 40.89 12.44
CA ASP A 154 1.43 40.77 12.13
C ASP A 154 0.97 41.90 11.20
N ASN A 155 0.39 41.55 10.05
CA ASN A 155 -0.19 42.51 9.12
C ASN A 155 -1.38 41.92 8.36
N GLN A 156 -2.31 42.78 7.97
CA GLN A 156 -3.59 42.38 7.37
C GLN A 156 -3.42 41.68 6.02
N ALA A 157 -2.48 42.12 5.18
CA ALA A 157 -2.24 41.53 3.87
C ALA A 157 -1.76 40.07 3.96
N ASP A 158 -0.85 39.76 4.90
CA ASP A 158 -0.37 38.40 5.13
C ASP A 158 -1.47 37.52 5.75
N ARG A 159 -2.37 38.08 6.58
CA ARG A 159 -3.55 37.35 7.10
C ARG A 159 -4.52 36.96 5.99
N GLU A 160 -4.80 37.87 5.06
CA GLU A 160 -5.67 37.59 3.90
C GLU A 160 -5.03 36.58 2.96
N SER A 161 -3.73 36.72 2.69
CA SER A 161 -2.97 35.75 1.91
C SER A 161 -2.98 34.36 2.57
N LEU A 162 -2.86 34.29 3.90
CA LEU A 162 -2.92 33.03 4.65
C LEU A 162 -4.30 32.38 4.53
N ARG A 163 -5.38 33.17 4.62
CA ARG A 163 -6.75 32.66 4.42
C ARG A 163 -6.93 32.09 3.01
N GLN A 164 -6.46 32.80 1.98
CA GLN A 164 -6.53 32.31 0.60
C GLN A 164 -5.70 31.04 0.39
N ALA A 165 -4.49 30.98 0.95
CA ALA A 165 -3.64 29.79 0.89
C ALA A 165 -4.29 28.60 1.60
N ALA A 166 -4.90 28.82 2.76
CA ALA A 166 -5.65 27.79 3.50
C ALA A 166 -6.86 27.28 2.71
N GLN A 167 -7.59 28.16 2.03
CA GLN A 167 -8.69 27.75 1.17
C GLN A 167 -8.20 26.87 0.01
N ARG A 168 -7.16 27.31 -0.71
CA ARG A 168 -6.57 26.52 -1.81
C ARG A 168 -6.04 25.17 -1.34
N PHE A 169 -5.47 25.10 -0.14
CA PHE A 169 -5.04 23.84 0.47
C PHE A 169 -6.23 22.89 0.69
N GLN A 170 -7.34 23.38 1.23
CA GLN A 170 -8.56 22.57 1.40
C GLN A 170 -9.13 22.11 0.05
N ASP A 171 -9.14 22.99 -0.96
CA ASP A 171 -9.60 22.64 -2.30
C ASP A 171 -8.73 21.53 -2.92
N ALA A 172 -7.40 21.59 -2.74
CA ALA A 172 -6.47 20.57 -3.22
C ALA A 172 -6.62 19.23 -2.47
N GLU A 173 -6.86 19.25 -1.15
CA GLU A 173 -7.19 18.05 -0.37
C GLU A 173 -8.52 17.42 -0.85
N LEU A 174 -9.54 18.23 -1.12
CA LEU A 174 -10.79 17.76 -1.70
C LEU A 174 -10.59 17.15 -3.09
N ALA A 175 -9.76 17.77 -3.94
CA ALA A 175 -9.43 17.23 -5.25
C ALA A 175 -8.74 15.86 -5.14
N LYS A 176 -7.78 15.73 -4.23
CA LYS A 176 -7.10 14.45 -3.92
C LYS A 176 -8.07 13.38 -3.44
N ALA A 177 -8.97 13.72 -2.53
CA ALA A 177 -9.98 12.79 -2.03
C ALA A 177 -10.91 12.32 -3.15
N ARG A 178 -11.37 13.23 -4.01
CA ARG A 178 -12.21 12.90 -5.17
C ARG A 178 -11.49 11.99 -6.17
N TYR A 179 -10.23 12.30 -6.50
CA TYR A 179 -9.38 11.45 -7.33
C TYR A 179 -9.29 10.04 -6.73
N ASN A 180 -8.99 9.91 -5.43
CA ASN A 180 -8.88 8.61 -4.76
C ASN A 180 -10.19 7.81 -4.82
N ILE A 181 -11.33 8.47 -4.59
CA ILE A 181 -12.66 7.83 -4.71
C ILE A 181 -12.85 7.26 -6.11
N ARG A 182 -12.53 8.03 -7.15
CA ARG A 182 -12.68 7.58 -8.54
C ARG A 182 -11.79 6.36 -8.83
N MET A 183 -10.51 6.42 -8.48
CA MET A 183 -9.58 5.30 -8.69
C MET A 183 -9.99 4.04 -7.92
N LEU A 184 -10.54 4.19 -6.71
CA LEU A 184 -11.03 3.07 -5.92
C LEU A 184 -12.29 2.46 -6.52
N LYS A 185 -13.22 3.27 -7.04
CA LYS A 185 -14.41 2.75 -7.75
C LYS A 185 -14.03 1.91 -8.96
N GLU A 186 -13.11 2.38 -9.79
CA GLU A 186 -12.61 1.62 -10.94
C GLU A 186 -11.94 0.30 -10.54
N ARG A 187 -11.24 0.29 -9.40
CA ARG A 187 -10.64 -0.94 -8.87
C ARG A 187 -11.70 -1.91 -8.35
N VAL A 188 -12.74 -1.42 -7.69
CA VAL A 188 -13.89 -2.23 -7.24
C VAL A 188 -14.57 -2.88 -8.44
N GLU A 189 -14.90 -2.11 -9.47
CA GLU A 189 -15.55 -2.62 -10.68
C GLU A 189 -14.72 -3.74 -11.35
N ARG A 190 -13.42 -3.54 -11.54
CA ARG A 190 -12.53 -4.57 -12.08
C ARG A 190 -12.50 -5.83 -11.22
N THR A 191 -12.51 -5.67 -9.90
CA THR A 191 -12.49 -6.81 -8.97
C THR A 191 -13.81 -7.56 -8.99
N GLU A 192 -14.95 -6.86 -9.12
CA GLU A 192 -16.28 -7.46 -9.28
C GLU A 192 -16.38 -8.27 -10.58
N GLN A 193 -15.81 -7.77 -11.69
CA GLN A 193 -15.75 -8.51 -12.96
C GLN A 193 -14.93 -9.80 -12.84
N LEU A 194 -13.78 -9.73 -12.14
CA LEU A 194 -12.96 -10.92 -11.87
C LEU A 194 -13.71 -11.93 -11.00
N LEU A 195 -14.41 -11.45 -9.97
CA LEU A 195 -15.23 -12.29 -9.10
C LEU A 195 -16.37 -12.96 -9.89
N ALA A 196 -17.06 -12.22 -10.75
CA ALA A 196 -18.11 -12.78 -11.61
C ALA A 196 -17.57 -13.87 -12.54
N THR A 197 -16.37 -13.67 -13.10
CA THR A 197 -15.69 -14.64 -13.96
C THR A 197 -15.30 -15.90 -13.17
N ALA A 198 -14.75 -15.73 -11.96
CA ALA A 198 -14.41 -16.84 -11.08
C ALA A 198 -15.64 -17.65 -10.67
N ASN A 199 -16.75 -16.98 -10.35
CA ASN A 199 -18.02 -17.64 -10.03
C ASN A 199 -18.59 -18.42 -11.21
N LYS A 200 -18.56 -17.87 -12.43
CA LYS A 200 -18.96 -18.61 -13.65
C LYS A 200 -18.12 -19.87 -13.85
N ARG A 201 -16.80 -19.76 -13.65
CA ARG A 201 -15.89 -20.90 -13.73
C ARG A 201 -16.20 -21.94 -12.66
N LEU A 202 -16.45 -21.51 -11.42
CA LEU A 202 -16.84 -22.41 -10.35
C LEU A 202 -18.13 -23.16 -10.69
N ALA A 203 -19.17 -22.45 -11.13
CA ALA A 203 -20.42 -23.06 -11.55
C ALA A 203 -20.22 -24.10 -12.66
N SER A 204 -19.40 -23.82 -13.68
CA SER A 204 -19.10 -24.83 -14.72
C SER A 204 -18.39 -26.08 -14.17
N ILE A 205 -17.51 -25.92 -13.17
CA ILE A 205 -16.82 -27.05 -12.54
C ILE A 205 -17.82 -27.87 -11.71
N GLU A 206 -18.76 -27.20 -11.04
CA GLU A 206 -19.82 -27.84 -10.26
C GLU A 206 -20.80 -28.62 -11.15
N ASP A 207 -21.21 -28.02 -12.28
CA ASP A 207 -22.09 -28.65 -13.28
C ASP A 207 -21.43 -29.87 -13.91
N ASP A 208 -20.15 -29.77 -14.30
CA ASP A 208 -19.42 -30.87 -14.91
C ASP A 208 -18.87 -31.90 -13.89
N ARG A 209 -19.07 -31.66 -12.58
CA ARG A 209 -18.44 -32.44 -11.50
C ARG A 209 -18.66 -33.93 -11.63
N GLN A 210 -19.91 -34.35 -11.87
CA GLN A 210 -20.25 -35.77 -11.96
C GLN A 210 -19.64 -36.41 -13.22
N SER A 211 -19.68 -35.72 -14.36
CA SER A 211 -19.07 -36.18 -15.61
C SER A 211 -17.56 -36.35 -15.46
N HIS A 212 -16.89 -35.40 -14.80
CA HIS A 212 -15.46 -35.50 -14.49
C HIS A 212 -15.17 -36.65 -13.52
N LEU A 213 -15.99 -36.84 -12.49
CA LEU A 213 -15.85 -37.94 -11.54
C LEU A 213 -15.96 -39.29 -12.24
N GLU A 214 -16.97 -39.50 -13.09
CA GLU A 214 -17.15 -40.73 -13.87
C GLU A 214 -15.96 -40.98 -14.82
N LYS A 215 -15.50 -39.95 -15.53
CA LYS A 215 -14.31 -40.06 -16.40
C LYS A 215 -13.05 -40.44 -15.61
N LYS A 216 -12.86 -39.87 -14.41
CA LYS A 216 -11.74 -40.23 -13.53
C LYS A 216 -11.89 -41.66 -13.00
N TYR A 217 -13.08 -42.03 -12.54
CA TYR A 217 -13.39 -43.36 -12.04
C TYR A 217 -13.14 -44.45 -13.09
N THR A 218 -13.65 -44.28 -14.31
CA THR A 218 -13.37 -45.21 -15.44
C THR A 218 -11.88 -45.25 -15.82
N GLY A 219 -11.17 -44.14 -15.69
CA GLY A 219 -9.71 -44.10 -15.84
C GLY A 219 -9.00 -44.95 -14.78
N PHE A 220 -9.41 -44.85 -13.51
CA PHE A 220 -8.87 -45.67 -12.43
C PHE A 220 -9.19 -47.15 -12.60
N LEU A 221 -10.40 -47.52 -13.04
CA LEU A 221 -10.75 -48.90 -13.36
C LEU A 221 -9.84 -49.49 -14.45
N ARG A 222 -9.65 -48.75 -15.56
CA ARG A 222 -8.75 -49.14 -16.65
C ARG A 222 -7.32 -49.34 -16.16
N SER A 223 -6.82 -48.42 -15.33
CA SER A 223 -5.49 -48.53 -14.72
C SER A 223 -5.34 -49.75 -13.80
N ALA A 224 -6.43 -50.21 -13.17
CA ALA A 224 -6.46 -51.39 -12.31
C ALA A 224 -6.70 -52.70 -13.08
N GLY A 225 -6.70 -52.68 -14.42
CA GLY A 225 -6.98 -53.86 -15.24
C GLY A 225 -8.44 -54.32 -15.21
N ARG A 226 -9.37 -53.43 -14.82
CA ARG A 226 -10.81 -53.69 -14.80
C ARG A 226 -11.50 -52.89 -15.90
N HIS A 227 -12.46 -53.48 -16.61
CA HIS A 227 -13.29 -52.77 -17.58
C HIS A 227 -14.64 -52.42 -16.95
N SER A 228 -15.09 -51.18 -17.13
CA SER A 228 -16.46 -50.81 -16.77
C SER A 228 -17.42 -51.55 -17.72
N ASN A 229 -18.37 -52.30 -17.19
CA ASN A 229 -19.33 -53.13 -17.95
C ASN A 229 -20.31 -52.32 -18.84
N ALA A 230 -20.02 -51.06 -19.18
CA ALA A 230 -20.92 -50.11 -19.80
C ALA A 230 -20.64 -49.81 -21.29
N ASP A 231 -19.62 -50.40 -21.92
CA ASP A 231 -19.36 -50.15 -23.35
C ASP A 231 -20.18 -51.11 -24.26
N PRO A 232 -21.10 -50.59 -25.11
CA PRO A 232 -21.79 -51.42 -26.09
C PRO A 232 -20.80 -51.85 -27.18
N LYS A 233 -20.56 -53.17 -27.28
CA LYS A 233 -19.75 -53.77 -28.36
C LYS A 233 -20.21 -53.26 -29.74
N PRO A 234 -19.33 -52.64 -30.56
CA PRO A 234 -19.68 -52.30 -31.92
C PRO A 234 -19.89 -53.59 -32.72
N LYS A 235 -21.11 -53.78 -33.25
CA LYS A 235 -21.44 -54.91 -34.13
C LYS A 235 -20.58 -54.81 -35.40
N SER A 236 -19.61 -55.71 -35.54
CA SER A 236 -18.81 -55.86 -36.75
C SER A 236 -19.73 -56.24 -37.92
N LYS A 237 -19.90 -55.34 -38.89
CA LYS A 237 -20.57 -55.64 -40.16
C LYS A 237 -19.71 -56.62 -40.96
N LYS A 238 -20.19 -57.86 -41.10
CA LYS A 238 -19.65 -58.87 -42.00
C LYS A 238 -19.96 -58.42 -43.44
N LYS A 239 -18.95 -58.06 -44.22
CA LYS A 239 -19.05 -57.85 -45.66
C LYS A 239 -19.30 -59.21 -46.32
N ASN A 240 -20.38 -59.33 -47.08
CA ASN A 240 -20.50 -60.29 -48.18
C ASN A 240 -20.18 -59.55 -49.47
#